data_AF-A0A2C9KE39-F1
#
_entry.id   AF-A0A2C9KE39-F1
#
_cell.length_a   1.000
_cell.length_b   1.000
_cell.length_c   1.000
_cell.angle_alpha   90.00
_cell.angle_beta   90.00
_cell.angle_gamma   90.00
#
_symmetry.space_group_name_H-M   'P 1'
#
loop_
_entity.id
_entity.type
_entity.pdbx_description
1 polymer ?
#
loop_
_entity_poly.entity_id
_entity_poly.type
_entity_poly.pdbx_seq_one_letter_code
_entity_poly.pdbx_strand_id
1 'polypeptide(L)'
;MNHWKQAFYFVFGKKCLKRWKSAAVDLQLVDNEIKASCLFDLWLASPKDMLVLIRHLHNTGLIQGSLGVASLGSDIIIYNAASLDSFIKSSLQKTSFIDISSKLQLPGLVSEGKVEKTFDTFLSFVQNTSQSSDAPTLHNIEQSTDLNGPCLFGLFLGYPCVYWYDSCADDGNCLTDQHLVLFQVVGHLSRSFTDPTSCRTHTIFSFTVPFNLIDELRPKVDNWFQKWEQNEKWKNMFSEVLLNSETVSPQVVCL
;
A
#
# COMPACT_ATOMS: atom_id res chain seq x y z
N MET A 1 6.82 28.33 9.10
CA MET A 1 7.12 26.87 9.24
C MET A 1 6.20 26.15 8.27
N ASN A 2 6.68 25.15 7.53
CA ASN A 2 5.86 24.42 6.54
C ASN A 2 4.59 23.84 7.22
N HIS A 3 3.40 24.07 6.63
CA HIS A 3 2.10 23.72 7.24
C HIS A 3 1.95 22.21 7.47
N TRP A 4 2.47 21.36 6.58
CA TRP A 4 2.51 19.91 6.80
C TRP A 4 3.33 19.55 8.04
N LYS A 5 4.51 20.16 8.20
CA LYS A 5 5.34 19.95 9.39
C LYS A 5 4.62 20.37 10.68
N GLN A 6 3.85 21.46 10.64
CA GLN A 6 3.03 21.90 11.78
C GLN A 6 1.93 20.88 12.11
N ALA A 7 1.20 20.39 11.12
CA ALA A 7 0.16 19.38 11.28
C ALA A 7 0.71 18.09 11.92
N PHE A 8 1.81 17.56 11.39
CA PHE A 8 2.46 16.39 11.96
C PHE A 8 2.97 16.64 13.38
N TYR A 9 3.56 17.80 13.65
CA TYR A 9 4.07 18.15 14.98
C TYR A 9 2.94 18.33 16.00
N PHE A 10 1.78 18.84 15.58
CA PHE A 10 0.61 18.99 16.45
C PHE A 10 0.13 17.63 16.99
N VAL A 11 0.09 16.60 16.14
CA VAL A 11 -0.39 15.26 16.54
C VAL A 11 0.70 14.42 17.18
N PHE A 12 1.90 14.40 16.60
CA PHE A 12 2.94 13.46 16.99
C PHE A 12 4.06 14.09 17.82
N GLY A 13 4.16 15.42 17.90
CA GLY A 13 5.25 16.09 18.60
C GLY A 13 6.62 15.90 17.94
N LYS A 14 7.69 15.90 18.73
CA LYS A 14 9.08 15.94 18.22
C LYS A 14 9.49 14.70 17.40
N LYS A 15 8.84 13.54 17.59
CA LYS A 15 9.17 12.30 16.86
C LYS A 15 8.97 12.43 15.34
N CYS A 16 8.07 13.30 14.88
CA CYS A 16 7.82 13.50 13.45
C CYS A 16 8.86 14.35 12.73
N LEU A 17 9.75 15.03 13.46
CA LEU A 17 10.72 15.94 12.86
C LEU A 17 11.64 15.24 11.84
N LYS A 18 11.84 13.93 12.01
CA LYS A 18 12.43 13.04 11.02
C LYS A 18 11.30 12.36 10.23
N ARG A 19 11.44 12.31 8.90
CA ARG A 19 10.54 11.64 7.93
C ARG A 19 9.17 12.30 7.66
N TRP A 20 8.79 13.43 8.27
CA TRP A 20 7.51 14.08 7.95
C TRP A 20 7.32 14.41 6.46
N LYS A 21 8.41 14.71 5.73
CA LYS A 21 8.34 14.97 4.28
C LYS A 21 7.89 13.73 3.51
N SER A 22 8.47 12.57 3.81
CA SER A 22 8.06 11.29 3.21
C SER A 22 6.60 11.00 3.54
N ALA A 23 6.22 11.12 4.81
CA ALA A 23 4.86 10.89 5.26
C ALA A 23 3.84 11.84 4.58
N ALA A 24 4.21 13.11 4.37
CA ALA A 24 3.38 14.05 3.63
C ALA A 24 3.16 13.57 2.19
N VAL A 25 4.23 13.16 1.50
CA VAL A 25 4.15 12.64 0.13
C VAL A 25 3.27 11.37 0.09
N ASP A 26 3.41 10.45 1.05
CA ASP A 26 2.60 9.23 1.12
C ASP A 26 1.11 9.54 1.31
N LEU A 27 0.76 10.53 2.14
CA LEU A 27 -0.63 10.97 2.28
C LEU A 27 -1.14 11.66 1.01
N GLN A 28 -0.31 12.49 0.38
CA GLN A 28 -0.65 13.17 -0.87
C GLN A 28 -0.84 12.18 -2.03
N LEU A 29 -0.10 11.07 -2.08
CA LEU A 29 -0.31 10.01 -3.05
C LEU A 29 -1.72 9.42 -2.97
N VAL A 30 -2.24 9.23 -1.75
CA VAL A 30 -3.59 8.71 -1.52
C VAL A 30 -4.65 9.80 -1.75
N ASP A 31 -4.38 11.04 -1.32
CA ASP A 31 -5.26 12.19 -1.52
C ASP A 31 -5.49 12.51 -3.00
N ASN A 32 -4.42 12.48 -3.81
CA ASN A 32 -4.45 12.72 -5.25
C ASN A 32 -4.82 11.48 -6.06
N GLU A 33 -5.28 10.40 -5.39
CA GLU A 33 -5.75 9.16 -6.02
C GLU A 33 -4.70 8.47 -6.91
N ILE A 34 -3.41 8.74 -6.68
CA ILE A 34 -2.29 8.07 -7.34
C ILE A 34 -2.13 6.66 -6.78
N LYS A 35 -2.43 6.50 -5.48
CA LYS A 35 -2.59 5.23 -4.77
C LYS A 35 -3.99 5.15 -4.16
N ALA A 36 -4.55 3.94 -4.09
CA ALA A 36 -5.81 3.74 -3.39
C ALA A 36 -5.65 3.75 -1.86
N SER A 37 -4.49 3.29 -1.37
CA SER A 37 -4.14 3.34 0.05
C SER A 37 -2.63 3.33 0.29
N CYS A 38 -2.23 3.56 1.54
CA CYS A 38 -0.88 3.35 2.04
C CYS A 38 -0.90 2.77 3.46
N LEU A 39 0.16 2.03 3.80
CA LEU A 39 0.44 1.64 5.18
C LEU A 39 1.16 2.78 5.89
N PHE A 40 0.82 2.99 7.15
CA PHE A 40 1.46 3.98 8.00
C PHE A 40 2.14 3.32 9.20
N ASP A 41 3.45 3.22 9.15
CA ASP A 41 4.32 2.52 10.11
C ASP A 41 5.20 3.49 10.92
N LEU A 42 4.87 4.78 10.93
CA LEU A 42 5.73 5.81 11.52
C LEU A 42 5.32 6.16 12.94
N TRP A 43 6.34 6.42 13.75
CA TRP A 43 6.22 7.11 15.04
C TRP A 43 5.30 6.45 16.06
N LEU A 44 5.03 5.15 15.92
CA LEU A 44 4.09 4.40 16.78
C LEU A 44 2.73 5.14 16.86
N ALA A 45 2.25 5.64 15.71
CA ALA A 45 0.94 6.26 15.63
C ALA A 45 -0.14 5.24 15.99
N SER A 46 -1.17 5.68 16.71
CA SER A 46 -2.40 4.89 16.84
C SER A 46 -3.41 5.24 15.73
N PRO A 47 -4.38 4.36 15.43
CA PRO A 47 -5.43 4.68 14.47
C PRO A 47 -6.22 5.96 14.83
N LYS A 48 -6.36 6.23 16.14
CA LYS A 48 -6.99 7.45 16.65
C LYS A 48 -6.15 8.70 16.38
N ASP A 49 -4.85 8.63 16.61
CA ASP A 49 -3.94 9.74 16.28
C ASP A 49 -3.97 10.04 14.78
N MET A 50 -4.01 8.98 13.96
CA MET A 50 -4.10 9.14 12.51
C MET A 50 -5.41 9.81 12.10
N LEU A 51 -6.54 9.42 12.70
CA LEU A 51 -7.82 10.07 12.43
C LEU A 51 -7.81 11.57 12.80
N VAL A 52 -7.16 11.92 13.93
CA VAL A 52 -6.98 13.33 14.33
C VAL A 52 -6.13 14.07 13.30
N LEU A 53 -5.04 13.47 12.81
CA LEU A 53 -4.21 14.05 11.76
C LEU A 53 -5.02 14.31 10.48
N ILE A 54 -5.71 13.29 9.96
CA ILE A 54 -6.48 13.41 8.72
C ILE A 54 -7.54 14.50 8.82
N ARG A 55 -8.28 14.58 9.95
CA ARG A 55 -9.24 15.67 10.19
C ARG A 55 -8.57 17.03 10.22
N HIS A 56 -7.41 17.14 10.87
CA HIS A 56 -6.67 18.39 10.92
C HIS A 56 -6.16 18.82 9.53
N LEU A 57 -5.64 17.89 8.73
CA LEU A 57 -5.20 18.15 7.36
C LEU A 57 -6.36 18.61 6.47
N HIS A 58 -7.52 17.96 6.58
CA HIS A 58 -8.73 18.34 5.84
C HIS A 58 -9.22 19.73 6.24
N ASN A 59 -9.33 20.00 7.55
CA ASN A 59 -9.79 21.31 8.06
C ASN A 59 -8.84 22.47 7.72
N THR A 60 -7.56 22.17 7.47
CA THR A 60 -6.55 23.16 7.04
C THR A 60 -6.40 23.24 5.52
N GLY A 61 -7.16 22.45 4.75
CA GLY A 61 -7.12 22.41 3.29
C GLY A 61 -5.84 21.81 2.71
N LEU A 62 -5.03 21.11 3.53
CA LEU A 62 -3.80 20.45 3.07
C LEU A 62 -4.05 19.16 2.30
N ILE A 63 -5.22 18.55 2.52
CA ILE A 63 -5.78 17.46 1.72
C ILE A 63 -7.20 17.86 1.29
N GLN A 64 -7.65 17.34 0.15
CA GLN A 64 -8.96 17.66 -0.42
C GLN A 64 -9.88 16.43 -0.50
N GLY A 65 -9.30 15.24 -0.62
CA GLY A 65 -10.01 13.97 -0.69
C GLY A 65 -10.53 13.53 0.67
N SER A 66 -11.62 12.75 0.64
CA SER A 66 -12.15 12.08 1.82
C SER A 66 -11.31 10.84 2.13
N LEU A 67 -10.25 11.05 2.93
CA LEU A 67 -9.39 9.99 3.40
C LEU A 67 -9.98 9.31 4.64
N GLY A 68 -10.03 7.98 4.60
CA GLY A 68 -10.41 7.14 5.73
C GLY A 68 -9.19 6.49 6.38
N VAL A 69 -9.38 6.04 7.63
CA VAL A 69 -8.39 5.26 8.39
C VAL A 69 -8.98 3.87 8.64
N ALA A 70 -8.21 2.83 8.36
CA ALA A 70 -8.52 1.46 8.76
C ALA A 70 -7.41 0.90 9.64
N SER A 71 -7.77 0.05 10.59
CA SER A 71 -6.83 -0.72 11.39
C SER A 71 -6.97 -2.21 11.09
N LEU A 72 -5.83 -2.89 10.94
CA LEU A 72 -5.74 -4.35 10.90
C LEU A 72 -4.72 -4.77 11.97
N GLY A 73 -5.20 -5.21 13.12
CA GLY A 73 -4.33 -5.43 14.29
C GLY A 73 -3.69 -4.11 14.75
N SER A 74 -2.36 -4.05 14.78
CA SER A 74 -1.59 -2.83 15.10
C SER A 74 -1.31 -1.94 13.90
N ASP A 75 -1.56 -2.41 12.69
CA ASP A 75 -1.22 -1.70 11.46
C ASP A 75 -2.30 -0.70 11.06
N ILE A 76 -1.86 0.41 10.48
CA ILE A 76 -2.72 1.51 10.05
C ILE A 76 -2.68 1.59 8.54
N ILE A 77 -3.87 1.53 7.93
CA ILE A 77 -4.09 1.73 6.51
C ILE A 77 -4.81 3.06 6.34
N ILE A 78 -4.28 3.92 5.48
CA ILE A 78 -4.90 5.19 5.10
C ILE A 78 -5.35 5.04 3.67
N TYR A 79 -6.62 5.33 3.38
CA TYR A 79 -7.21 5.02 2.08
C TYR A 79 -8.10 6.15 1.56
N ASN A 80 -8.26 6.19 0.24
CA ASN A 80 -9.26 7.01 -0.43
C ASN A 80 -10.38 6.08 -0.94
N ALA A 81 -11.61 6.27 -0.45
CA ALA A 81 -12.73 5.36 -0.74
C ALA A 81 -13.06 5.29 -2.24
N ALA A 82 -13.07 6.43 -2.94
CA ALA A 82 -13.32 6.48 -4.38
C ALA A 82 -12.23 5.75 -5.18
N SER A 83 -10.97 5.89 -4.75
CA SER A 83 -9.84 5.20 -5.37
C SER A 83 -9.87 3.68 -5.14
N LEU A 84 -10.29 3.23 -3.95
CA LEU A 84 -10.46 1.81 -3.68
C LEU A 84 -11.55 1.18 -4.56
N ASP A 85 -12.71 1.84 -4.71
CA ASP A 85 -13.78 1.34 -5.59
C ASP A 85 -13.33 1.27 -7.07
N SER A 86 -12.61 2.30 -7.55
CA SER A 86 -12.03 2.31 -8.89
C SER A 86 -10.97 1.19 -9.07
N PHE A 87 -10.16 0.94 -8.04
CA PHE A 87 -9.17 -0.12 -8.04
C PHE A 87 -9.80 -1.52 -8.18
N ILE A 88 -10.90 -1.77 -7.43
CA ILE A 88 -11.67 -3.02 -7.55
C ILE A 88 -12.13 -3.26 -8.99
N LYS A 89 -12.73 -2.24 -9.60
CA LYS A 89 -13.33 -2.36 -10.95
C LYS A 89 -12.29 -2.59 -12.06
N SER A 90 -11.06 -2.08 -11.88
CA SER A 90 -10.06 -2.04 -12.95
C SER A 90 -8.97 -3.12 -12.85
N SER A 91 -8.56 -3.47 -11.63
CA SER A 91 -7.27 -4.11 -11.38
C SER A 91 -7.36 -5.35 -10.48
N LEU A 92 -8.34 -5.39 -9.57
CA LEU A 92 -8.41 -6.45 -8.56
C LEU A 92 -8.60 -7.87 -9.16
N GLN A 93 -9.36 -8.01 -10.26
CA GLN A 93 -9.51 -9.30 -10.95
C GLN A 93 -8.24 -9.79 -11.66
N LYS A 94 -7.19 -8.96 -11.74
CA LYS A 94 -5.95 -9.25 -12.47
C LYS A 94 -4.77 -9.47 -11.53
N THR A 95 -4.98 -9.34 -10.22
CA THR A 95 -3.95 -9.61 -9.21
C THR A 95 -3.59 -11.10 -9.23
N SER A 96 -2.30 -11.40 -9.30
CA SER A 96 -1.79 -12.76 -9.15
C SER A 96 -1.48 -13.06 -7.69
N PHE A 97 -2.01 -14.16 -7.19
CA PHE A 97 -1.75 -14.60 -5.83
C PHE A 97 -0.66 -15.67 -5.84
N ILE A 98 0.29 -15.55 -4.92
CA ILE A 98 1.47 -16.40 -4.83
C ILE A 98 1.40 -17.18 -3.52
N ASP A 99 1.29 -18.50 -3.62
CA ASP A 99 1.29 -19.43 -2.49
C ASP A 99 2.71 -19.59 -1.98
N ILE A 100 2.94 -19.13 -0.76
CA ILE A 100 4.22 -19.23 -0.05
C ILE A 100 4.11 -20.11 1.20
N SER A 101 3.08 -20.97 1.26
CA SER A 101 2.86 -21.87 2.40
C SER A 101 4.12 -22.70 2.70
N SER A 102 4.47 -22.80 3.98
CA SER A 102 5.66 -23.49 4.50
C SER A 102 5.93 -24.91 3.96
N LYS A 103 4.86 -25.67 3.68
CA LYS A 103 4.92 -27.06 3.21
C LYS A 103 5.35 -27.17 1.74
N LEU A 104 5.39 -26.05 1.03
CA LEU A 104 5.86 -26.00 -0.36
C LEU A 104 7.39 -26.03 -0.41
N GLN A 105 7.92 -26.72 -1.41
CA GLN A 105 9.35 -26.69 -1.71
C GLN A 105 9.78 -25.39 -2.39
N LEU A 106 8.87 -24.81 -3.20
CA LEU A 106 9.06 -23.55 -3.90
C LEU A 106 7.74 -22.77 -3.92
N PRO A 107 7.80 -21.43 -3.92
CA PRO A 107 6.63 -20.61 -4.13
C PRO A 107 5.93 -20.94 -5.45
N GLY A 108 4.60 -20.96 -5.42
CA GLY A 108 3.77 -21.27 -6.59
C GLY A 108 2.67 -20.23 -6.78
N LEU A 109 1.93 -20.31 -7.89
CA LEU A 109 0.69 -19.55 -7.99
C LEU A 109 -0.42 -20.25 -7.21
N VAL A 110 -1.26 -19.44 -6.57
CA VAL A 110 -2.42 -19.94 -5.84
C VAL A 110 -3.44 -20.52 -6.83
N SER A 111 -3.89 -21.74 -6.55
CA SER A 111 -5.04 -22.36 -7.24
C SER A 111 -6.34 -21.63 -6.89
N GLU A 112 -7.30 -21.63 -7.82
CA GLU A 112 -8.64 -21.04 -7.60
C GLU A 112 -9.27 -21.50 -6.27
N GLY A 113 -9.99 -20.58 -5.60
CA GLY A 113 -10.73 -20.83 -4.36
C GLY A 113 -10.01 -20.54 -3.04
N LYS A 114 -8.66 -20.56 -3.00
CA LYS A 114 -7.93 -20.40 -1.72
C LYS A 114 -7.93 -18.96 -1.15
N VAL A 115 -8.15 -17.96 -2.00
CA VAL A 115 -8.10 -16.54 -1.61
C VAL A 115 -9.47 -15.91 -1.37
N GLU A 116 -10.55 -16.64 -1.63
CA GLU A 116 -11.93 -16.12 -1.64
C GLU A 116 -12.27 -15.38 -0.35
N LYS A 117 -12.01 -15.96 0.82
CA LYS A 117 -12.34 -15.30 2.09
C LYS A 117 -11.61 -13.96 2.30
N THR A 118 -10.31 -13.90 1.99
CA THR A 118 -9.54 -12.64 2.12
C THR A 118 -10.02 -11.62 1.09
N PHE A 119 -10.33 -12.08 -0.11
CA PHE A 119 -10.88 -11.27 -1.19
C PHE A 119 -12.27 -10.70 -0.85
N ASP A 120 -13.17 -11.54 -0.36
CA ASP A 120 -14.53 -11.15 0.06
C ASP A 120 -14.49 -10.16 1.23
N THR A 121 -13.54 -10.34 2.15
CA THR A 121 -13.31 -9.39 3.24
C THR A 121 -12.89 -8.03 2.68
N PHE A 122 -11.95 -8.00 1.74
CA PHE A 122 -11.52 -6.78 1.06
C PHE A 122 -12.67 -6.12 0.28
N LEU A 123 -13.44 -6.89 -0.50
CA LEU A 123 -14.59 -6.40 -1.25
C LEU A 123 -15.65 -5.80 -0.32
N SER A 124 -16.01 -6.51 0.75
CA SER A 124 -16.99 -6.07 1.74
C SER A 124 -16.54 -4.77 2.40
N PHE A 125 -15.25 -4.65 2.72
CA PHE A 125 -14.69 -3.41 3.25
C PHE A 125 -14.92 -2.25 2.27
N VAL A 126 -14.52 -2.38 1.01
CA VAL A 126 -14.63 -1.28 0.04
C VAL A 126 -16.08 -0.89 -0.21
N GLN A 127 -16.99 -1.86 -0.33
CA GLN A 127 -18.42 -1.62 -0.49
C GLN A 127 -19.01 -0.83 0.69
N ASN A 128 -18.61 -1.17 1.92
CA ASN A 128 -19.08 -0.47 3.12
C ASN A 128 -18.50 0.96 3.23
N THR A 129 -17.26 1.18 2.80
CA THR A 129 -16.66 2.53 2.82
C THR A 129 -17.24 3.45 1.76
N SER A 130 -17.68 2.92 0.62
CA SER A 130 -18.30 3.69 -0.48
C SER A 130 -19.67 4.28 -0.12
N GLN A 131 -20.27 3.82 0.99
CA GLN A 131 -21.57 4.31 1.50
C GLN A 131 -21.42 5.32 2.66
N SER A 132 -20.20 5.62 3.08
CA SER A 132 -19.93 6.49 4.24
C SER A 132 -19.88 7.97 3.84
N SER A 133 -20.17 8.85 4.81
CA SER A 133 -20.26 10.32 4.59
C SER A 133 -18.89 10.95 4.32
N ASP A 134 -18.86 12.20 3.84
CA ASP A 134 -17.63 12.95 3.53
C ASP A 134 -16.62 13.11 4.70
N ALA A 135 -17.03 12.79 5.93
CA ALA A 135 -16.18 12.95 7.10
C ALA A 135 -15.18 11.79 7.25
N PRO A 136 -13.92 12.06 7.68
CA PRO A 136 -12.96 11.00 7.95
C PRO A 136 -13.47 9.98 8.97
N THR A 137 -13.49 8.71 8.57
CA THR A 137 -13.95 7.57 9.36
C THR A 137 -12.77 6.70 9.84
N LEU A 138 -13.00 5.98 10.93
CA LEU A 138 -12.09 4.94 11.43
C LEU A 138 -12.82 3.60 11.35
N HIS A 139 -12.28 2.67 10.59
CA HIS A 139 -12.77 1.31 10.44
C HIS A 139 -11.82 0.33 11.13
N ASN A 140 -12.37 -0.65 11.82
CA ASN A 140 -11.59 -1.76 12.36
C ASN A 140 -11.86 -3.00 11.52
N ILE A 141 -10.81 -3.58 10.96
CA ILE A 141 -10.88 -4.84 10.23
C ILE A 141 -10.57 -5.95 11.22
N GLU A 142 -11.58 -6.76 11.53
CA GLU A 142 -11.43 -7.86 12.47
C GLU A 142 -10.48 -8.92 11.90
N GLN A 143 -9.40 -9.20 12.62
CA GLN A 143 -8.54 -10.33 12.32
C GLN A 143 -9.27 -11.62 12.70
N SER A 144 -9.36 -12.55 11.76
CA SER A 144 -9.80 -13.92 12.02
C SER A 144 -8.69 -14.88 11.62
N THR A 145 -8.68 -16.09 12.18
CA THR A 145 -7.63 -17.11 11.94
C THR A 145 -7.46 -17.45 10.47
N ASP A 146 -8.53 -17.32 9.68
CA ASP A 146 -8.57 -17.69 8.27
C ASP A 146 -8.45 -16.46 7.36
N LEU A 147 -8.16 -15.28 7.92
CA LEU A 147 -7.84 -14.07 7.16
C LEU A 147 -6.31 -13.96 7.02
N ASN A 148 -5.82 -13.94 5.79
CA ASN A 148 -4.41 -13.75 5.54
C ASN A 148 -4.07 -12.24 5.54
N GLY A 149 -3.48 -11.76 6.64
CA GLY A 149 -3.14 -10.35 6.83
C GLY A 149 -2.21 -9.79 5.73
N PRO A 150 -1.05 -10.42 5.45
CA PRO A 150 -0.16 -10.00 4.37
C PRO A 150 -0.83 -9.95 3.00
N CYS A 151 -1.71 -10.92 2.69
CA CYS A 151 -2.50 -10.90 1.47
C CYS A 151 -3.42 -9.67 1.43
N LEU A 152 -4.13 -9.40 2.52
CA LEU A 152 -5.02 -8.25 2.63
C LEU A 152 -4.26 -6.92 2.47
N PHE A 153 -3.06 -6.79 3.05
CA PHE A 153 -2.21 -5.62 2.84
C PHE A 153 -1.84 -5.43 1.36
N GLY A 154 -1.44 -6.50 0.67
CA GLY A 154 -1.12 -6.44 -0.75
C GLY A 154 -2.30 -5.97 -1.61
N LEU A 155 -3.52 -6.39 -1.25
CA LEU A 155 -4.76 -5.93 -1.89
C LEU A 155 -5.01 -4.44 -1.65
N PHE A 156 -4.91 -3.96 -0.40
CA PHE A 156 -5.06 -2.55 -0.07
C PHE A 156 -4.04 -1.68 -0.80
N LEU A 157 -2.79 -2.13 -0.85
CA LEU A 157 -1.68 -1.40 -1.49
C LEU A 157 -1.76 -1.41 -3.01
N GLY A 158 -2.63 -2.24 -3.58
CA GLY A 158 -2.91 -2.32 -5.00
C GLY A 158 -1.84 -3.03 -5.82
N TYR A 159 -1.15 -4.00 -5.20
CA TYR A 159 -0.07 -4.73 -5.86
C TYR A 159 -0.58 -5.69 -6.95
N PRO A 160 0.16 -5.82 -8.07
CA PRO A 160 -0.19 -6.77 -9.13
C PRO A 160 0.07 -8.22 -8.72
N CYS A 161 0.90 -8.43 -7.69
CA CYS A 161 1.27 -9.72 -7.15
C CYS A 161 1.18 -9.67 -5.63
N VAL A 162 0.49 -10.63 -5.03
CA VAL A 162 0.18 -10.65 -3.60
C VAL A 162 0.51 -12.01 -3.02
N TYR A 163 1.26 -12.04 -1.92
CA TYR A 163 1.54 -13.27 -1.21
C TYR A 163 0.33 -13.77 -0.45
N TRP A 164 0.18 -15.09 -0.43
CA TRP A 164 -0.80 -15.82 0.36
C TRP A 164 -0.12 -17.04 0.97
N TYR A 165 -0.51 -17.40 2.18
CA TYR A 165 -0.11 -18.64 2.84
C TYR A 165 -1.28 -19.20 3.63
N ASP A 166 -1.24 -20.50 3.85
CA ASP A 166 -2.20 -21.20 4.71
C ASP A 166 -1.90 -20.90 6.19
N SER A 167 -2.57 -19.88 6.74
CA SER A 167 -2.44 -19.47 8.14
C SER A 167 -2.94 -20.51 9.14
N CYS A 168 -3.65 -21.55 8.69
CA CYS A 168 -4.11 -22.64 9.54
C CYS A 168 -3.08 -23.78 9.65
N ALA A 169 -2.09 -23.83 8.77
CA ALA A 169 -1.13 -24.92 8.69
C ALA A 169 0.10 -24.73 9.60
N ASP A 170 0.70 -23.54 9.59
CA ASP A 170 1.75 -23.06 10.51
C ASP A 170 2.06 -21.57 10.29
N ASP A 171 2.93 -21.01 11.15
CA ASP A 171 3.40 -19.61 11.10
C ASP A 171 4.59 -19.39 10.14
N GLY A 172 4.95 -20.40 9.33
CA GLY A 172 6.11 -20.39 8.45
C GLY A 172 5.78 -20.03 6.99
N ASN A 173 6.84 -19.82 6.19
CA ASN A 173 6.72 -19.68 4.74
C ASN A 173 7.88 -20.35 4.01
N CYS A 174 7.68 -20.66 2.74
CA CYS A 174 8.69 -21.30 1.89
C CYS A 174 9.64 -20.30 1.21
N LEU A 175 9.75 -19.05 1.69
CA LEU A 175 10.65 -18.03 1.12
C LEU A 175 12.08 -18.10 1.68
N THR A 176 12.31 -18.91 2.71
CA THR A 176 13.65 -19.13 3.24
C THR A 176 14.56 -19.65 2.12
N ASP A 177 15.73 -19.04 1.98
CA ASP A 177 16.74 -19.32 0.93
C ASP A 177 16.26 -19.13 -0.52
N GLN A 178 15.10 -18.48 -0.74
CA GLN A 178 14.63 -18.14 -2.08
C GLN A 178 15.12 -16.75 -2.49
N HIS A 179 15.61 -16.63 -3.72
CA HIS A 179 15.86 -15.32 -4.34
C HIS A 179 14.54 -14.62 -4.62
N LEU A 180 14.50 -13.32 -4.37
CA LEU A 180 13.34 -12.48 -4.67
C LEU A 180 13.73 -11.44 -5.73
N VAL A 181 12.76 -11.02 -6.52
CA VAL A 181 12.88 -9.84 -7.39
C VAL A 181 12.07 -8.73 -6.76
N LEU A 182 12.77 -7.67 -6.34
CA LEU A 182 12.18 -6.45 -5.83
C LEU A 182 11.77 -5.56 -7.01
N PHE A 183 10.50 -5.21 -7.07
CA PHE A 183 9.96 -4.20 -7.97
C PHE A 183 9.69 -2.91 -7.21
N GLN A 184 10.14 -1.79 -7.77
CA GLN A 184 9.89 -0.47 -7.23
C GLN A 184 9.40 0.47 -8.31
N VAL A 185 8.26 1.12 -8.04
CA VAL A 185 7.84 2.28 -8.82
C VAL A 185 8.37 3.52 -8.13
N VAL A 186 9.27 4.25 -8.78
CA VAL A 186 9.92 5.44 -8.24
C VAL A 186 9.47 6.66 -9.03
N GLY A 187 8.98 7.68 -8.33
CA GLY A 187 8.61 8.96 -8.91
C GLY A 187 9.67 10.03 -8.65
N HIS A 188 9.99 10.83 -9.67
CA HIS A 188 10.82 12.02 -9.56
C HIS A 188 9.94 13.22 -9.22
N LEU A 189 10.02 13.72 -7.98
CA LEU A 189 9.18 14.81 -7.50
C LEU A 189 9.38 16.08 -8.34
N SER A 190 8.27 16.67 -8.78
CA SER A 190 8.28 17.92 -9.53
C SER A 190 8.86 19.06 -8.70
N ARG A 191 9.54 20.01 -9.36
CA ARG A 191 10.19 21.17 -8.68
C ARG A 191 9.21 22.02 -7.86
N SER A 192 7.93 22.02 -8.23
CA SER A 192 6.85 22.68 -7.48
C SER A 192 6.56 22.02 -6.12
N PHE A 193 6.93 20.75 -5.94
CA PHE A 193 6.66 19.94 -4.74
C PHE A 193 7.87 19.80 -3.80
N THR A 194 9.08 20.16 -4.25
CA THR A 194 10.31 19.99 -3.47
C THR A 194 10.96 21.31 -3.08
N ASP A 195 11.44 21.38 -1.85
CA ASP A 195 12.52 22.30 -1.50
C ASP A 195 13.76 21.92 -2.32
N PRO A 196 14.53 22.88 -2.89
CA PRO A 196 15.75 22.60 -3.66
C PRO A 196 16.78 21.71 -2.94
N THR A 197 16.66 21.52 -1.63
CA THR A 197 17.54 20.68 -0.79
C THR A 197 17.01 19.27 -0.49
N SER A 198 15.81 18.90 -0.95
CA SER A 198 15.19 17.59 -0.64
C SER A 198 15.45 16.48 -1.66
N CYS A 199 15.36 15.23 -1.18
CA CYS A 199 15.41 14.00 -1.98
C CYS A 199 14.47 14.13 -3.18
N ARG A 200 15.02 13.97 -4.39
CA ARG A 200 14.30 14.19 -5.66
C ARG A 200 13.40 13.01 -6.04
N THR A 201 13.57 11.87 -5.40
CA THR A 201 12.86 10.64 -5.72
C THR A 201 12.05 10.16 -4.52
N HIS A 202 10.90 9.55 -4.79
CA HIS A 202 10.04 8.92 -3.79
C HIS A 202 9.56 7.57 -4.32
N THR A 203 9.57 6.54 -3.47
CA THR A 203 9.06 5.22 -3.83
C THR A 203 7.54 5.20 -3.68
N ILE A 204 6.82 4.97 -4.77
CA ILE A 204 5.36 4.95 -4.83
C ILE A 204 4.86 3.54 -4.50
N PHE A 205 5.43 2.51 -5.12
CA PHE A 205 5.13 1.10 -4.85
C PHE A 205 6.42 0.31 -4.62
N SER A 206 6.39 -0.68 -3.73
CA SER A 206 7.54 -1.54 -3.45
C SER A 206 7.06 -2.93 -3.04
N PHE A 207 7.24 -3.92 -3.91
CA PHE A 207 6.80 -5.29 -3.67
C PHE A 207 7.82 -6.29 -4.24
N THR A 208 7.77 -7.52 -3.75
CA THR A 208 8.66 -8.59 -4.22
C THR A 208 7.85 -9.69 -4.89
N VAL A 209 8.51 -10.44 -5.77
CA VAL A 209 8.03 -11.74 -6.26
C VAL A 209 9.14 -12.77 -6.15
N PRO A 210 8.82 -14.08 -6.04
CA PRO A 210 9.82 -15.13 -6.05
C PRO A 210 10.49 -15.22 -7.41
N PHE A 211 11.81 -15.39 -7.42
CA PHE A 211 12.60 -15.45 -8.65
C PHE A 211 12.14 -16.58 -9.58
N ASN A 212 11.73 -17.74 -9.02
CA ASN A 212 11.24 -18.87 -9.79
C ASN A 212 9.92 -18.61 -10.54
N LEU A 213 9.21 -17.53 -10.24
CA LEU A 213 7.95 -17.14 -10.90
C LEU A 213 8.12 -15.91 -11.81
N ILE A 214 9.34 -15.40 -12.00
CA ILE A 214 9.55 -14.13 -12.70
C ILE A 214 9.08 -14.16 -14.16
N ASP A 215 9.33 -15.26 -14.86
CA ASP A 215 8.97 -15.40 -16.28
C ASP A 215 7.45 -15.30 -16.48
N GLU A 216 6.68 -15.80 -15.52
CA GLU A 216 5.22 -15.75 -15.57
C GLU A 216 4.66 -14.41 -15.07
N LEU A 217 5.27 -13.82 -14.03
CA LEU A 217 4.74 -12.64 -13.37
C LEU A 217 5.19 -11.33 -14.02
N ARG A 218 6.36 -11.29 -14.65
CA ARG A 218 6.92 -10.07 -15.27
C ARG A 218 5.96 -9.42 -16.27
N PRO A 219 5.35 -10.15 -17.23
CA PRO A 219 4.38 -9.55 -18.15
C PRO A 219 3.17 -8.93 -17.44
N LYS A 220 2.74 -9.52 -16.32
CA LYS A 220 1.61 -9.01 -15.53
C LYS A 220 1.98 -7.72 -14.81
N VAL A 221 3.18 -7.66 -14.23
CA VAL A 221 3.74 -6.45 -13.59
C VAL A 221 3.91 -5.33 -14.60
N ASP A 222 4.52 -5.60 -15.77
CA ASP A 222 4.74 -4.58 -16.81
C ASP A 222 3.41 -4.00 -17.33
N ASN A 223 2.42 -4.86 -17.59
CA ASN A 223 1.09 -4.43 -18.01
C ASN A 223 0.31 -3.68 -16.91
N TRP A 224 0.49 -4.05 -15.64
CA TRP A 224 -0.06 -3.29 -14.51
C TRP A 224 0.56 -1.89 -14.44
N PHE A 225 1.89 -1.79 -14.52
CA PHE A 225 2.60 -0.52 -14.47
C PHE A 225 2.20 0.37 -15.66
N GLN A 226 2.15 -0.18 -16.87
CA GLN A 226 1.73 0.56 -18.07
C GLN A 226 0.33 1.16 -17.91
N LYS A 227 -0.64 0.40 -17.38
CA LYS A 227 -2.00 0.89 -17.14
C LYS A 227 -2.06 1.94 -16.04
N TRP A 228 -1.29 1.75 -14.97
CA TRP A 228 -1.19 2.72 -13.90
C TRP A 228 -0.54 4.02 -14.39
N GLU A 229 0.54 3.93 -15.16
CA GLU A 229 1.22 5.10 -15.73
C GLU A 229 0.30 5.89 -16.68
N GLN A 230 -0.51 5.20 -17.48
CA GLN A 230 -1.48 5.81 -18.41
C GLN A 230 -2.63 6.56 -17.74
N ASN A 231 -2.87 6.38 -16.43
CA ASN A 231 -3.94 7.12 -15.74
C ASN A 231 -3.59 8.59 -15.46
N GLU A 232 -2.33 8.98 -15.68
CA GLU A 232 -1.75 10.33 -15.60
C GLU A 232 -1.94 11.10 -14.28
N LYS A 233 -2.61 10.53 -13.26
CA LYS A 233 -2.86 11.18 -11.96
C LYS A 233 -1.56 11.62 -11.27
N TRP A 234 -0.47 10.89 -11.53
CA TRP A 234 0.85 11.15 -10.97
C TRP A 234 1.53 12.41 -11.52
N LYS A 235 1.16 12.92 -12.71
CA LYS A 235 1.86 14.03 -13.39
C LYS A 235 1.83 15.35 -12.61
N ASN A 236 0.84 15.52 -11.72
CA ASN A 236 0.76 16.69 -10.85
C ASN A 236 1.84 16.72 -9.76
N MET A 237 2.31 15.53 -9.34
CA MET A 237 3.29 15.38 -8.26
C MET A 237 4.69 15.04 -8.77
N PHE A 238 4.78 14.29 -9.88
CA PHE A 238 6.04 13.77 -10.40
C PHE A 238 6.25 14.19 -11.84
N SER A 239 7.50 14.50 -12.20
CA SER A 239 7.90 14.78 -13.58
C SER A 239 8.11 13.51 -14.40
N GLU A 240 8.40 12.41 -13.72
CA GLU A 240 8.70 11.11 -14.29
C GLU A 240 8.39 10.02 -13.27
N VAL A 241 7.94 8.86 -13.73
CA VAL A 241 7.75 7.65 -12.94
C VAL A 241 8.43 6.48 -13.65
N LEU A 242 9.15 5.65 -12.90
CA LEU A 242 9.94 4.56 -13.43
C LEU A 242 9.66 3.26 -12.69
N LEU A 243 9.52 2.17 -13.41
CA LEU A 243 9.51 0.82 -12.84
C LEU A 243 10.94 0.25 -12.86
N ASN A 244 11.50 0.08 -11.68
CA ASN A 244 12.79 -0.56 -11.46
C ASN A 244 12.58 -1.99 -10.95
N SER A 245 13.51 -2.90 -11.30
CA SER A 245 13.53 -4.26 -10.77
C SER A 245 14.96 -4.68 -10.45
N GLU A 246 15.18 -5.30 -9.28
CA GLU A 246 16.47 -5.87 -8.89
C GLU A 246 16.30 -7.23 -8.22
N THR A 247 17.23 -8.15 -8.45
CA THR A 247 17.26 -9.41 -7.71
C THR A 247 17.91 -9.19 -6.36
N VAL A 248 17.18 -9.46 -5.30
CA VAL A 248 17.66 -9.34 -3.92
C VAL A 248 17.93 -10.74 -3.36
N SER A 249 19.05 -10.87 -2.65
CA SER A 249 19.34 -12.06 -1.85
C SER A 249 18.46 -12.03 -0.59
N PRO A 250 18.05 -13.19 -0.05
CA PRO A 250 17.19 -13.22 1.13
C PRO A 250 17.88 -12.52 2.31
N GLN A 251 17.41 -11.33 2.66
CA GLN A 251 17.39 -10.90 4.05
C GLN A 251 16.13 -11.54 4.65
N VAL A 252 16.18 -11.97 5.91
CA VAL A 252 15.02 -12.53 6.61
C VAL A 252 13.82 -11.59 6.42
N VAL A 253 12.89 -11.97 5.54
CA VAL A 253 11.67 -11.21 5.31
C VAL A 253 10.72 -11.64 6.42
N CYS A 254 10.62 -10.83 7.48
CA CYS A 254 9.48 -10.95 8.38
C CYS A 254 8.25 -10.46 7.60
N LEU A 255 7.31 -11.38 7.34
CA LEU A 255 5.96 -11.06 6.89
C LEU A 255 5.11 -10.60 8.07
#